data_AF-A0A0G0B516-F1
#
_entry.id   AF-A0A0G0B516-F1
#
_cell.length_a   1.000
_cell.length_b   1.000
_cell.length_c   1.000
_cell.angle_alpha   90.00
_cell.angle_beta   90.00
_cell.angle_gamma   90.00
#
_symmetry.space_group_name_H-M   'P 1'
#
loop_
_entity.id
_entity.type
_entity.pdbx_description
1 polymer ?
#
loop_
_entity_poly.entity_id
_entity_poly.type
_entity_poly.pdbx_seq_one_letter_code
_entity_poly.pdbx_strand_id
1 'polypeptide(L)' 'MVRQKIFKSGNSLSVVLPIRFVSALGIKAGDEVAVKLDERKNKITYFFPLTRQLPLDFNRKNIVKH' A
#
# COMPACT_ATOMS: atom_id res chain seq x y z
N MET A 1 8.00 17.60 -4.24
CA MET A 1 6.82 17.20 -3.44
C MET A 1 5.57 17.52 -4.23
N VAL A 2 4.64 16.56 -4.36
CA VAL A 2 3.33 16.80 -4.97
C VAL A 2 2.33 17.11 -3.86
N ARG A 3 1.55 18.18 -4.01
CA ARG A 3 0.48 18.53 -3.07
C ARG A 3 -0.83 17.89 -3.53
N GLN A 4 -1.54 17.25 -2.62
CA GLN A 4 -2.86 16.65 -2.86
C GLN A 4 -3.92 17.44 -2.08
N LYS A 5 -5.15 17.45 -2.58
CA LYS A 5 -6.31 17.98 -1.85
C LYS A 5 -6.88 16.94 -0.88
N ILE A 6 -7.54 17.42 0.16
CA ILE A 6 -8.33 16.61 1.08
C ILE A 6 -9.77 16.56 0.57
N PHE A 7 -10.39 15.38 0.64
CA PHE A 7 -11.77 15.14 0.20
C PHE A 7 -12.64 14.68 1.39
N LYS A 8 -13.93 15.01 1.33
CA LYS A 8 -14.92 14.51 2.30
C LYS A 8 -15.24 13.05 2.01
N SER A 9 -15.20 12.20 3.03
CA SER A 9 -15.56 10.78 2.95
C SER A 9 -16.48 10.43 4.11
N GLY A 10 -17.80 10.46 3.88
CA GLY A 10 -18.79 10.30 4.95
C GLY A 10 -18.54 11.26 6.12
N ASN A 11 -18.37 10.73 7.33
CA ASN A 11 -18.06 11.50 8.53
C ASN A 11 -16.57 11.83 8.72
N SER A 12 -15.69 11.46 7.78
CA SER A 12 -14.25 11.69 7.86
C SER A 12 -13.70 12.44 6.65
N LEU A 13 -12.37 12.60 6.62
CA LEU A 13 -11.62 13.23 5.54
C LEU A 13 -10.61 12.23 4.97
N SER A 14 -10.25 12.38 3.70
CA SER A 14 -9.34 11.46 3.01
C SER A 14 -8.40 12.19 2.07
N VAL A 15 -7.19 11.63 1.91
CA VAL A 15 -6.22 12.03 0.89
C VAL A 15 -6.09 10.91 -0.14
N VAL A 16 -5.97 11.29 -1.41
CA VAL A 16 -5.86 10.31 -2.49
C VAL A 16 -4.44 9.75 -2.55
N LEU A 17 -4.31 8.42 -2.51
CA LEU A 17 -3.07 7.73 -2.79
C LEU A 17 -2.77 7.77 -4.30
N PRO A 18 -1.57 8.19 -4.74
CA PRO A 18 -1.23 8.20 -6.14
C PRO A 18 -1.27 6.80 -6.76
N ILE A 19 -1.83 6.67 -7.96
CA ILE A 19 -2.00 5.36 -8.63
C ILE A 19 -0.68 4.60 -8.79
N ARG A 20 0.43 5.30 -9.09
CA ARG A 20 1.76 4.68 -9.20
C ARG A 20 2.20 4.01 -7.89
N PHE A 21 1.88 4.60 -6.75
CA PHE A 21 2.19 4.03 -5.44
C PHE A 21 1.30 2.81 -5.15
N VAL A 22 -0.01 2.95 -5.39
CA VAL A 22 -0.99 1.85 -5.20
C VAL A 22 -0.61 0.63 -6.03
N SER A 23 -0.34 0.82 -7.34
CA SER A 23 0.03 -0.27 -8.25
C SER A 23 1.39 -0.88 -7.90
N ALA A 24 2.40 -0.05 -7.58
CA ALA A 24 3.74 -0.55 -7.23
C ALA A 24 3.74 -1.40 -5.96
N LEU A 25 2.78 -1.19 -5.05
CA LEU A 25 2.65 -1.93 -3.80
C LEU A 25 1.57 -3.02 -3.84
N GLY A 26 0.72 -3.05 -4.87
CA GLY A 26 -0.40 -3.99 -4.96
C GLY A 26 -1.51 -3.71 -3.95
N ILE A 27 -1.63 -2.47 -3.49
CA ILE A 27 -2.65 -2.06 -2.51
C ILE A 27 -4.03 -2.08 -3.18
N LYS A 28 -5.05 -2.57 -2.47
CA LYS A 28 -6.44 -2.56 -2.91
C LYS A 28 -7.34 -1.92 -1.85
N ALA A 29 -8.55 -1.54 -2.27
CA ALA A 29 -9.57 -1.07 -1.34
C ALA A 29 -9.92 -2.18 -0.35
N GLY A 30 -10.04 -1.82 0.94
CA GLY A 30 -10.30 -2.77 2.03
C GLY A 30 -9.04 -3.33 2.69
N ASP A 31 -7.84 -3.08 2.17
CA ASP A 31 -6.60 -3.45 2.86
C ASP A 31 -6.47 -2.68 4.19
N GLU A 32 -6.04 -3.39 5.23
CA GLU A 32 -5.72 -2.79 6.52
C GLU A 32 -4.39 -2.03 6.47
N VAL A 33 -4.33 -0.90 7.17
CA VAL A 33 -3.18 0.00 7.21
C VAL A 33 -2.93 0.40 8.66
N ALA A 34 -1.67 0.32 9.09
CA ALA A 34 -1.28 0.83 10.40
C ALA A 34 -1.09 2.35 10.32
N VAL A 35 -1.74 3.09 11.23
CA VAL A 35 -1.73 4.56 11.22
C VAL A 35 -1.07 5.07 12.50
N LYS A 36 -0.11 5.99 12.35
CA LYS A 36 0.47 6.73 13.47
C LYS A 36 0.19 8.22 13.31
N LEU A 37 -0.45 8.79 14.32
CA LEU A 37 -0.76 10.21 14.42
C LEU A 37 0.28 10.91 15.31
N ASP A 38 0.82 12.03 14.83
CA ASP A 38 1.64 12.95 15.60
C ASP A 38 1.03 14.35 15.46
N GLU A 39 0.03 14.63 16.28
CA GLU A 39 -0.76 15.87 16.24
C GLU A 39 0.10 17.10 16.53
N ARG A 40 1.07 16.99 17.44
CA ARG A 40 2.00 18.08 17.76
C ARG A 40 2.83 18.51 16.55
N LYS A 41 3.09 17.58 15.62
CA LYS A 41 3.84 17.84 14.38
C LYS A 41 2.96 17.96 13.14
N ASN A 42 1.63 17.96 13.30
CA ASN A 42 0.67 17.96 12.19
C ASN A 42 0.99 16.87 11.14
N LYS A 43 1.41 15.69 11.60
CA LYS A 43 1.90 14.61 10.74
C LYS A 43 1.11 13.33 10.97
N ILE A 44 0.69 12.72 9.87
CA ILE A 44 0.14 11.37 9.84
C ILE A 44 1.13 10.48 9.06
N THR A 45 1.42 9.31 9.60
CA THR A 45 2.23 8.30 8.93
C THR A 45 1.39 7.05 8.72
N TYR A 46 1.26 6.63 7.46
CA TYR A 46 0.61 5.38 7.09
C TYR A 46 1.69 4.35 6.79
N PHE A 47 1.59 3.20 7.45
CA PHE A 47 2.40 2.03 7.16
C PHE A 47 1.51 0.99 6.51
N PHE A 48 1.84 0.62 5.27
CA PHE A 48 1.14 -0.39 4.49
C PHE A 48 1.88 -1.71 4.68
N PRO A 49 1.44 -2.60 5.60
CA PRO A 49 2.07 -3.90 5.80
C PRO A 49 1.81 -4.77 4.57
N LEU A 50 2.75 -4.80 3.65
CA LEU A 50 2.61 -5.64 2.46
C LEU A 50 2.93 -7.08 2.81
N THR A 51 1.93 -7.96 2.73
CA THR A 51 2.12 -9.39 2.49
C THR A 51 2.42 -9.61 1.01
N ARG A 52 3.47 -8.96 0.47
CA ARG A 52 4.07 -9.43 -0.77
C ARG A 52 4.91 -10.64 -0.44
N GLN A 53 4.24 -11.77 -0.22
CA GLN A 53 4.87 -13.03 -0.56
C GLN A 53 5.16 -12.93 -2.06
N LEU A 54 6.44 -13.00 -2.44
CA LEU A 54 6.81 -13.17 -3.84
C LEU A 54 5.99 -14.36 -4.36
N PRO A 55 5.34 -14.27 -5.54
CA PRO A 55 4.93 -15.49 -6.20
C PRO A 55 6.21 -16.33 -6.30
N LEU A 56 6.20 -17.50 -5.67
CA LEU A 56 7.23 -18.49 -5.91
C LEU A 56 7.10 -18.82 -7.39
N ASP A 57 7.93 -18.20 -8.24
CA ASP A 57 8.12 -18.60 -9.62
C ASP A 57 8.78 -19.97 -9.60
N PHE A 58 7.96 -20.98 -9.34
CA PHE A 58 8.31 -22.37 -9.38
C PHE A 58 8.34 -22.82 -10.84
N ASN A 59 9.15 -22.16 -11.67
CA ASN A 59 9.55 -22.71 -12.94
C ASN A 59 10.61 -23.80 -12.67
N ARG A 60 10.17 -24.93 -12.08
CA ARG A 60 10.93 -26.18 -12.11
C ARG A 60 10.88 -26.77 -13.52
N LYS A 61 11.59 -26.15 -14.46
CA LYS A 61 12.12 -26.85 -15.63
C LYS A 61 13.53 -27.31 -15.27
N ASN A 62 13.62 -28.51 -14.73
CA ASN A 62 14.77 -29.44 -14.80
C ASN A 62 14.67 -30.44 -13.64
N ILE A 63 13.92 -31.53 -13.85
CA ILE A 63 14.29 -32.80 -13.25
C ILE A 63 14.59 -33.73 -14.41
N VAL A 64 15.86 -34.05 -14.48
CA VAL A 64 16.54 -34.90 -15.45
C VAL A 64 15.87 -36.28 -15.47
N LYS A 65 15.49 -36.76 -16.66
CA LYS A 65 15.27 -38.20 -16.89
C LYS A 65 16.64 -38.87 -16.96
N HIS A 66 16.95 -39.75 -16.02
CA HIS A 66 17.88 -40.88 -16.19
C HIS A 66 17.18 -42.11 -15.64
#